data_AF-A0A920SBP2-F1
#
_entry.id   AF-A0A920SBP2-F1
#
_cell.length_a   1.000
_cell.length_b   1.000
_cell.length_c   1.000
_cell.angle_alpha   90.00
_cell.angle_beta   90.00
_cell.angle_gamma   90.00
#
_symmetry.space_group_name_H-M   'P 1'
#
loop_
_entity.id
_entity.type
_entity.pdbx_description
1 polymer ?
#
loop_
_entity_poly.entity_id
_entity_poly.type
_entity_poly.pdbx_seq_one_letter_code
_entity_poly.pdbx_strand_id
1 'polypeptide(L)' 'MNEIIGNLDSLRTAMDDSEFDAIIAMSPENVPYTSGVGIWSQKVIRDRLALVVWPKDGEPTLIVATNEGGLR' A
#
# COMPACT_ATOMS: atom_id res chain seq x y z
N MET A 1 -12.62 12.18 2.00
CA MET A 1 -12.09 13.04 0.91
C MET A 1 -11.66 14.32 1.60
N ASN A 2 -10.39 14.56 1.89
CA ASN A 2 -9.19 14.44 1.07
C ASN A 2 -8.02 14.39 2.05
N GLU A 3 -7.03 13.49 1.91
CA GLU A 3 -5.66 13.75 2.38
C GLU A 3 -4.71 12.64 1.94
N ILE A 4 -3.62 13.06 1.30
CA ILE A 4 -2.50 12.21 0.91
C ILE A 4 -1.93 11.60 2.20
N ILE A 5 -2.05 10.28 2.38
CA ILE A 5 -1.69 9.63 3.65
C ILE A 5 -0.17 9.38 3.74
N GLY A 6 0.55 9.30 2.62
CA GLY A 6 1.98 9.00 2.60
C GLY A 6 2.83 9.89 1.70
N ASN A 7 4.10 10.04 2.08
CA ASN A 7 5.10 10.76 1.31
C ASN A 7 5.71 9.82 0.24
N LEU A 8 4.94 9.60 -0.83
CA LEU A 8 5.27 8.61 -1.86
C LEU A 8 6.56 8.95 -2.63
N ASP A 9 6.85 10.24 -2.83
CA ASP A 9 8.08 10.68 -3.48
C ASP A 9 9.31 10.31 -2.65
N SER A 10 9.27 10.56 -1.34
CA SER A 10 10.37 10.15 -0.46
C SER A 10 10.48 8.63 -0.31
N LEU A 11 9.35 7.90 -0.36
CA LEU A 11 9.35 6.44 -0.38
C LEU A 11 10.02 5.90 -1.65
N ARG A 12 9.72 6.49 -2.82
CA ARG A 12 10.37 6.14 -4.09
C ARG A 12 11.87 6.37 -4.02
N THR A 13 12.30 7.56 -3.58
CA THR A 13 13.73 7.86 -3.42
C THR A 13 14.43 6.90 -2.46
N ALA A 14 13.83 6.61 -1.30
CA ALA A 14 14.39 5.66 -0.34
C ALA A 14 14.50 4.24 -0.92
N MET A 15 13.57 3.86 -1.79
CA MET A 15 13.58 2.57 -2.48
C MET A 15 14.68 2.52 -3.56
N ASP A 16 14.81 3.58 -4.36
CA ASP A 16 15.85 3.71 -5.40
C ASP A 16 17.26 3.62 -4.80
N ASP A 17 17.47 4.27 -3.64
CA ASP A 17 18.73 4.28 -2.89
C ASP A 17 19.00 2.99 -2.11
N SER A 18 18.04 2.07 -2.04
CA SER A 18 18.18 0.81 -1.30
C SER A 18 18.65 -0.35 -2.16
N GLU A 19 19.15 -1.40 -1.51
CA GLU A 19 19.46 -2.70 -2.14
C GLU A 19 18.24 -3.59 -2.37
N PHE A 20 17.04 -3.15 -1.99
CA PHE A 20 15.83 -3.98 -2.05
C PHE A 20 15.12 -3.87 -3.41
N ASP A 21 14.64 -5.01 -3.91
CA ASP A 21 13.87 -5.08 -5.16
C ASP A 21 12.40 -4.75 -4.98
N ALA A 22 11.86 -4.88 -3.76
CA ALA A 22 10.46 -4.63 -3.46
C ALA A 22 10.20 -4.30 -1.98
N ILE A 23 9.15 -3.51 -1.73
CA ILE A 23 8.53 -3.33 -0.41
C ILE A 23 7.18 -4.06 -0.41
N ILE A 24 6.91 -4.81 0.65
CA ILE A 24 5.62 -5.46 0.91
C ILE A 24 4.99 -4.82 2.15
N ALA A 25 4.02 -3.92 1.94
CA ALA A 25 3.35 -3.20 3.02
C ALA A 25 2.03 -3.87 3.40
N MET A 26 1.93 -4.40 4.63
CA MET A 26 0.77 -5.22 5.07
C MET A 26 0.07 -4.71 6.33
N SER A 27 0.61 -3.73 7.05
CA SER A 27 -0.07 -3.21 8.24
C SER A 27 -1.23 -2.29 7.86
N PRO A 28 -2.29 -2.19 8.68
CA PRO A 28 -3.41 -1.29 8.41
C PRO A 28 -3.05 0.20 8.31
N GLU A 29 -1.85 0.58 8.75
CA GLU A 29 -1.26 1.92 8.63
C GLU A 29 -0.38 2.02 7.38
N ASN A 30 0.39 0.98 7.08
CA ASN A 30 1.30 0.97 5.94
C ASN A 30 0.55 0.85 4.61
N VAL A 31 -0.54 0.08 4.54
CA VAL A 31 -1.36 -0.02 3.32
C VAL A 31 -1.88 1.36 2.87
N PRO A 32 -2.57 2.15 3.71
CA PRO A 32 -3.01 3.48 3.29
C PRO A 32 -1.85 4.45 3.05
N TYR A 33 -0.74 4.35 3.79
CA TYR A 33 0.45 5.16 3.52
C TYR A 33 1.01 4.90 2.11
N THR A 34 1.08 3.63 1.72
CA THR A 34 1.73 3.19 0.47
C THR A 34 0.80 3.11 -0.74
N SER A 35 -0.52 3.10 -0.57
CA SER A 35 -1.50 3.08 -1.68
C SER A 35 -2.38 4.32 -1.76
N GLY A 36 -2.45 5.14 -0.71
CA GLY A 36 -3.48 6.17 -0.56
C GLY A 36 -4.89 5.62 -0.27
N VAL A 37 -5.07 4.30 -0.22
CA VAL A 37 -6.37 3.64 -0.04
C VAL A 37 -6.50 3.08 1.36
N GLY A 38 -7.52 3.54 2.08
CA GLY A 38 -7.89 2.97 3.38
C GLY A 38 -8.72 1.70 3.23
N ILE A 39 -8.20 0.57 3.73
CA ILE A 39 -8.92 -0.70 3.73
C ILE A 39 -9.53 -0.95 5.11
N TRP A 40 -10.81 -0.63 5.27
CA TRP A 40 -11.51 -0.74 6.55
C TRP A 40 -11.60 -2.19 7.04
N SER A 41 -11.92 -3.11 6.14
CA SER A 41 -12.01 -4.56 6.40
C SER A 41 -10.73 -5.13 7.00
N GLN A 42 -9.56 -4.67 6.58
CA GLN A 42 -8.26 -5.07 7.14
C GLN A 42 -8.12 -4.67 8.62
N LYS A 43 -8.71 -3.54 9.03
CA LYS A 43 -8.71 -3.07 10.43
C LYS A 43 -9.64 -3.88 11.32
N VAL A 44 -10.80 -4.27 10.79
CA VAL A 44 -11.88 -4.89 11.60
C VAL A 44 -11.96 -6.42 11.47
N ILE A 45 -11.42 -7.01 10.41
CA ILE A 45 -11.39 -8.45 10.15
C ILE A 45 -9.92 -8.86 10.04
N ARG A 46 -9.38 -9.45 11.11
CA ARG A 46 -7.94 -9.78 11.21
C ARG A 46 -7.42 -10.69 10.10
N ASP A 47 -8.28 -11.54 9.54
CA ASP A 47 -7.89 -12.49 8.48
C ASP A 47 -8.03 -11.91 7.06
N ARG A 48 -8.45 -10.64 6.92
CA ARG A 48 -8.52 -9.97 5.62
C ARG A 48 -7.16 -9.40 5.26
N LEU A 49 -6.51 -10.09 4.33
CA LEU A 49 -5.26 -9.62 3.75
C LEU A 49 -5.52 -8.45 2.79
N ALA A 50 -4.85 -7.33 3.07
CA ALA A 50 -4.61 -6.28 2.11
C ALA A 50 -3.11 -5.95 2.17
N LEU A 51 -2.49 -5.80 1.00
CA LEU A 51 -1.08 -5.44 0.93
C LEU A 51 -0.76 -4.65 -0.32
N VAL A 52 0.29 -3.85 -0.23
CA VAL A 52 0.83 -3.11 -1.38
C VAL A 52 2.20 -3.68 -1.71
N VAL A 53 2.39 -4.05 -2.97
CA VAL A 53 3.69 -4.38 -3.54
C VAL A 53 4.21 -3.13 -4.22
N TRP A 54 5.28 -2.56 -3.70
CA TRP A 54 6.07 -1.53 -4.38
C TRP A 54 7.27 -2.21 -5.01
N PRO A 55 7.34 -2.37 -6.34
CA PRO A 55 8.54 -2.83 -7.02
C PRO A 55 9.54 -1.69 -7.18
N LYS A 56 10.84 -2.02 -7.25
CA LYS A 56 11.90 -1.02 -7.48
C LYS A 56 11.65 -0.28 -8.78
N ASP A 57 11.35 -1.05 -9.82
CA ASP A 57 10.97 -0.53 -11.12
C ASP A 57 9.47 -0.71 -11.36
N GLY A 58 8.80 0.39 -11.73
CA GLY A 58 7.39 0.40 -12.12
C GLY A 58 6.43 0.88 -11.04
N GLU A 59 5.14 0.56 -11.25
CA GLU A 59 4.04 1.09 -10.45
C GLU A 59 3.67 0.15 -9.28
N PRO A 60 3.36 0.72 -8.11
CA PRO A 60 2.85 -0.05 -6.98
C PRO A 60 1.53 -0.77 -7.30
N THR A 61 1.35 -1.96 -6.73
CA THR A 61 0.11 -2.74 -6.89
C THR A 61 -0.52 -3.01 -5.53
N LEU A 62 -1.77 -2.58 -5.35
CA LEU A 62 -2.60 -2.93 -4.21
C LEU A 62 -3.29 -4.28 -4.45
N ILE A 63 -3.01 -5.24 -3.60
CA ILE A 63 -3.65 -6.56 -3.58
C ILE A 63 -4.64 -6.57 -2.42
N VAL A 64 -5.90 -6.78 -2.77
CA VAL A 64 -7.06 -6.71 -1.87
C VAL A 64 -8.00 -7.85 -2.17
N ALA A 65 -8.90 -8.14 -1.25
CA ALA A 65 -9.91 -9.14 -1.50
C ALA A 65 -10.93 -8.68 -2.57
N THR A 66 -11.51 -9.61 -3.33
CA THR A 66 -12.40 -9.28 -4.46
C THR A 66 -13.58 -8.38 -4.06
N ASN A 67 -14.10 -8.53 -2.84
CA ASN A 67 -15.19 -7.70 -2.31
C ASN A 67 -14.78 -6.25 -1.99
N GLU A 68 -13.50 -5.91 -2.09
CA GLU A 68 -12.94 -4.56 -1.97
C GLU A 68 -12.70 -3.92 -3.37
N GLY A 69 -12.92 -4.69 -4.45
CA GLY A 69 -12.85 -4.20 -5.82
C GLY A 69 -13.96 -3.18 -6.11
N GLY A 70 -13.58 -1.91 -6.21
CA GLY A 70 -14.51 -0.78 -6.41
C GLY A 70 -14.24 0.43 -5.52
N LEU A 71 -13.36 0.28 -4.52
CA LEU A 71 -12.77 1.40 -3.79
C LEU A 71 -11.76 2.11 -4.71
N ARG A 72 -12.24 3.04 -5.54
CA ARG A 72 -11.41 4.01 -6.27
C ARG A 72 -11.50 5.37 -5.60
#